data_AF-F3QSR4-F1
#
_entry.id   AF-F3QSR4-F1
#
_cell.length_a   1.000
_cell.length_b   1.000
_cell.length_c   1.000
_cell.angle_alpha   90.00
_cell.angle_beta   90.00
_cell.angle_gamma   90.00
#
_symmetry.space_group_name_H-M   'P 1'
#
loop_
_entity.id
_entity.type
_entity.pdbx_description
1 polymer ?
#
loop_
_entity_poly.entity_id
_entity_poly.type
_entity_poly.pdbx_seq_one_letter_code
_entity_poly.pdbx_strand_id
1 'polypeptide(L)'
;GNAQVYGNARVENDHMHCGFDCFGSFNRHTHAYKTKGNKVEITCGCFRGSLEEFEKKVEETHKGTIYEKQYKAIINLIKIKFGIDG
;
A
#
# COMPACT_ATOMS: atom_id res chain seq x y z
N GLY A 1 -7.35 -5.41 15.38
CA GLY A 1 -7.22 -6.64 14.58
C GLY A 1 -5.78 -7.08 14.58
N ASN A 2 -5.52 -8.39 14.59
CA ASN A 2 -4.17 -8.94 14.57
C ASN A 2 -3.72 -9.12 13.11
N ALA A 3 -2.89 -8.22 12.60
CA ALA A 3 -2.28 -8.36 11.28
C ALA A 3 -0.94 -9.09 11.42
N GLN A 4 -0.77 -10.24 10.77
CA GLN A 4 0.50 -10.95 10.72
C GLN A 4 1.35 -10.43 9.56
N VAL A 5 2.43 -9.74 9.90
CA VAL A 5 3.38 -9.17 8.94
C VAL A 5 4.55 -10.14 8.79
N TYR A 6 4.77 -10.67 7.58
CA TYR A 6 5.91 -11.54 7.26
C TYR A 6 6.91 -10.78 6.38
N GLY A 7 8.18 -10.78 6.78
CA GLY A 7 9.30 -10.13 6.10
C GLY A 7 10.20 -9.34 7.05
N ASN A 8 11.36 -8.88 6.58
CA ASN A 8 12.30 -8.04 7.35
C ASN A 8 11.77 -6.61 7.61
N ALA A 9 10.45 -6.43 7.64
CA ALA A 9 9.81 -5.18 8.01
C ALA A 9 9.81 -5.09 9.54
N ARG A 10 10.82 -4.41 10.09
CA ARG A 10 10.87 -4.07 11.52
C ARG A 10 9.88 -2.94 11.77
N VAL A 11 8.62 -3.28 12.08
CA VAL A 11 7.61 -2.31 12.53
C VAL A 11 7.95 -1.96 13.98
N GLU A 12 8.75 -0.91 14.16
CA GLU A 12 9.19 -0.46 15.49
C GLU A 12 8.06 0.24 16.28
N ASN A 13 6.99 0.67 15.59
CA ASN A 13 5.79 1.24 16.19
C ASN A 13 4.59 1.21 15.21
N ASP A 14 3.37 1.39 15.73
CA ASP A 14 2.13 1.40 14.94
C ASP A 14 2.08 2.53 13.90
N HIS A 15 2.86 3.60 14.07
CA HIS A 15 2.95 4.68 13.10
C HIS A 15 3.66 4.28 11.80
N MET A 16 4.48 3.23 11.81
CA MET A 16 5.23 2.76 10.64
C MET A 16 4.40 1.93 9.65
N HIS A 17 3.10 1.71 9.89
CA HIS A 17 2.25 0.98 8.94
C HIS A 17 0.81 1.51 8.85
N CYS A 18 0.12 1.16 7.77
CA CYS A 18 -1.35 1.26 7.66
C CYS A 18 -1.90 0.16 6.76
N GLY A 19 -3.16 -0.20 6.96
CA GLY A 19 -3.88 -1.18 6.16
C GLY A 19 -5.20 -0.63 5.62
N PHE A 20 -5.58 -1.09 4.43
CA PHE A 20 -6.85 -0.83 3.78
C PHE A 20 -7.48 -2.17 3.43
N ASP A 21 -8.72 -2.37 3.87
CA ASP A 21 -9.40 -3.66 3.78
C ASP A 21 -10.60 -3.60 2.82
N CYS A 22 -10.87 -4.71 2.14
CA CYS A 22 -12.03 -4.91 1.27
C CYS A 22 -12.08 -3.94 0.07
N PHE A 23 -10.94 -3.66 -0.56
CA PHE A 23 -10.85 -2.80 -1.75
C PHE A 23 -10.47 -3.57 -3.03
N GLY A 24 -10.77 -2.99 -4.20
CA GLY A 24 -10.49 -3.61 -5.49
C GLY A 24 -11.45 -4.74 -5.87
N SER A 25 -11.23 -5.34 -7.04
CA SER A 25 -12.14 -6.36 -7.61
C SER A 25 -12.21 -7.68 -6.81
N PHE A 26 -11.28 -7.89 -5.87
CA PHE A 26 -11.17 -9.11 -5.07
C PHE A 26 -11.20 -8.82 -3.57
N ASN A 27 -11.70 -7.66 -3.13
CA ASN A 27 -11.75 -7.26 -1.72
C ASN A 27 -10.40 -7.48 -1.00
N ARG A 28 -9.31 -7.00 -1.61
CA ARG A 28 -7.95 -7.23 -1.14
C ARG A 28 -7.64 -6.39 0.10
N HIS A 29 -6.78 -6.96 0.94
CA HIS A 29 -6.07 -6.23 2.00
C HIS A 29 -4.81 -5.61 1.40
N THR A 30 -4.75 -4.28 1.38
CA THR A 30 -3.55 -3.52 1.00
C THR A 30 -2.87 -3.02 2.27
N HIS A 31 -1.63 -3.43 2.52
CA HIS A 31 -0.83 -2.91 3.63
C HIS A 31 0.33 -2.09 3.10
N ALA A 32 0.65 -1.02 3.81
CA ALA A 32 1.80 -0.18 3.55
C ALA A 32 2.70 -0.13 4.79
N TYR A 33 4.00 -0.32 4.59
CA TYR A 33 5.01 -0.33 5.63
C TYR A 33 6.10 0.66 5.31
N LYS A 34 6.41 1.56 6.24
CA LYS A 34 7.59 2.42 6.15
C LYS A 34 8.82 1.59 6.48
N THR A 35 9.77 1.56 5.55
CA THR A 35 11.02 0.79 5.70
C THR A 35 12.18 1.71 6.11
N LYS A 36 13.31 1.10 6.49
CA LYS A 36 14.54 1.84 6.81
C LYS A 36 14.98 2.63 5.57
N GLY A 37 15.14 3.95 5.73
CA GLY A 37 15.50 4.86 4.64
C GLY A 37 14.33 5.61 3.99
N ASN A 38 13.22 5.81 4.71
CA ASN A 38 12.04 6.59 4.26
C ASN A 38 11.34 6.04 3.00
N LYS A 39 11.59 4.79 2.62
CA LYS A 39 10.86 4.11 1.54
C LYS A 39 9.59 3.46 2.07
N VAL A 40 8.65 3.16 1.17
CA VAL A 40 7.41 2.44 1.50
C VAL A 40 7.34 1.14 0.71
N GLU A 41 7.11 0.06 1.43
CA GLU A 41 6.78 -1.25 0.87
C GLU A 41 5.26 -1.45 0.95
N ILE A 42 4.65 -1.87 -0.16
CA ILE A 42 3.24 -2.21 -0.27
C ILE A 42 3.09 -3.72 -0.42
N THR A 43 2.14 -4.31 0.31
CA THR A 43 1.64 -5.67 0.05
C THR A 43 0.15 -5.63 -0.30
N CYS A 44 -0.25 -6.31 -1.37
CA CYS A 44 -1.65 -6.40 -1.80
C CYS A 44 -1.92 -7.75 -2.49
N GLY A 45 -2.48 -8.70 -1.75
CA GLY A 45 -2.60 -10.09 -2.25
C GLY A 45 -1.22 -10.68 -2.58
N CYS A 46 -1.02 -11.11 -3.84
CA CYS A 46 0.27 -11.64 -4.30
C CYS A 46 1.29 -10.55 -4.63
N PHE A 47 0.90 -9.27 -4.62
CA PHE A 47 1.80 -8.17 -4.89
C PHE A 47 2.62 -7.82 -3.65
N ARG A 48 3.93 -7.61 -3.85
CA ARG A 48 4.87 -7.01 -2.89
C ARG A 48 5.86 -6.15 -3.66
N GLY A 49 6.01 -4.88 -3.29
CA GLY A 49 6.88 -3.95 -4.02
C GLY A 49 6.88 -2.54 -3.43
N SER A 50 7.52 -1.60 -4.12
CA SER A 50 7.52 -0.18 -3.76
C SER A 50 6.15 0.48 -4.01
N LEU A 51 5.95 1.68 -3.47
CA LEU A 51 4.78 2.49 -3.78
C LEU A 51 4.68 2.82 -5.28
N GLU A 52 5.80 3.07 -5.97
CA GLU A 52 5.81 3.37 -7.42
C GLU A 52 5.47 2.13 -8.24
N GLU A 53 6.01 0.96 -7.87
CA GLU A 53 5.68 -0.32 -8.51
C GLU A 53 4.19 -0.64 -8.34
N PHE A 54 3.63 -0.32 -7.18
CA PHE A 54 2.20 -0.50 -6.92
C PHE A 54 1.35 0.44 -7.77
N GLU A 55 1.72 1.73 -7.85
CA GLU A 55 1.05 2.72 -8.70
C GLU A 55 1.03 2.28 -10.17
N LYS A 56 2.17 1.85 -10.71
CA LYS A 56 2.25 1.30 -12.07
C LYS A 56 1.36 0.06 -12.23
N LYS A 57 1.34 -0.85 -11.26
CA LYS A 57 0.51 -2.06 -11.33
C LYS A 57 -0.98 -1.75 -11.34
N VAL A 58 -1.40 -0.75 -10.58
CA VAL A 58 -2.77 -0.23 -10.55
C VAL A 58 -3.15 0.31 -11.94
N GLU A 59 -2.28 1.10 -12.56
CA GLU A 59 -2.54 1.62 -13.91
C GLU A 59 -2.57 0.51 -14.97
N GLU A 60 -1.67 -0.48 -14.91
CA GLU A 60 -1.67 -1.60 -15.85
C GLU A 60 -2.94 -2.46 -15.73
N THR A 61 -3.44 -2.68 -14.52
CA THR A 61 -4.48 -3.68 -14.24
C THR A 61 -5.89 -3.09 -14.21
N HIS A 62 -6.03 -1.84 -13.77
CA HIS A 62 -7.32 -1.25 -13.43
C HIS A 62 -7.66 0.01 -14.23
N LYS A 63 -6.88 0.38 -15.24
CA LYS A 63 -7.10 1.59 -16.07
C LYS A 63 -8.56 1.77 -16.48
N GLY A 64 -9.11 2.96 -16.21
CA GLY A 64 -10.48 3.34 -16.56
C GLY A 64 -11.56 2.75 -15.66
N THR A 65 -11.21 1.98 -14.63
CA THR A 65 -12.19 1.36 -13.72
C THR A 65 -12.35 2.13 -12.40
N ILE A 66 -13.39 1.81 -11.63
CA ILE A 66 -13.54 2.35 -10.27
C ILE A 66 -12.38 1.92 -9.34
N TYR A 67 -11.77 0.77 -9.60
CA TYR A 67 -10.67 0.25 -8.79
C TYR A 67 -9.39 1.07 -8.95
N GLU A 68 -9.13 1.61 -10.15
CA GLU A 68 -8.04 2.58 -10.34
C GLU A 68 -8.24 3.79 -9.43
N LYS A 69 -9.45 4.36 -9.39
CA LYS A 69 -9.76 5.52 -8.54
C LYS A 69 -9.59 5.19 -7.05
N GLN A 70 -10.08 4.03 -6.61
CA GLN A 70 -9.92 3.56 -5.23
C GLN A 70 -8.44 3.43 -4.85
N TYR A 71 -7.66 2.72 -5.67
CA TYR A 71 -6.24 2.51 -5.36
C TYR A 71 -5.41 3.79 -5.47
N LYS A 72 -5.71 4.70 -6.41
CA LYS A 72 -5.07 6.03 -6.45
C LYS A 72 -5.36 6.85 -5.20
N ALA A 73 -6.59 6.79 -4.68
CA ALA A 73 -6.93 7.44 -3.41
C ALA A 73 -6.17 6.82 -2.21
N ILE A 74 -6.06 5.50 -2.16
CA ILE A 74 -5.26 4.77 -1.15
C ILE A 74 -3.78 5.18 -1.23
N ILE A 75 -3.20 5.20 -2.43
CA ILE A 75 -1.82 5.63 -2.67
C ILE A 75 -1.60 7.06 -2.16
N ASN A 76 -2.50 7.98 -2.50
CA ASN A 76 -2.42 9.37 -2.03
C ASN A 76 -2.46 9.46 -0.50
N LEU A 77 -3.35 8.72 0.15
CA LEU A 77 -3.44 8.71 1.60
C LEU A 77 -2.19 8.10 2.27
N ILE A 78 -1.56 7.11 1.63
CA ILE A 78 -0.28 6.54 2.06
C ILE A 78 0.83 7.60 1.98
N LYS A 79 0.89 8.38 0.88
CA LYS A 79 1.86 9.49 0.72
C LYS A 79 1.71 10.52 1.84
N ILE A 80 0.48 10.96 2.12
CA ILE A 80 0.15 11.89 3.21
C ILE A 80 0.57 11.30 4.56
N LYS A 81 0.17 10.07 4.89
CA LYS A 81 0.47 9.45 6.20
C LYS A 81 1.97 9.39 6.48
N PHE A 82 2.77 9.03 5.48
CA PHE A 82 4.20 8.84 5.66
C PHE A 82 5.05 10.09 5.40
N GLY A 83 4.42 11.19 5.00
CA GLY A 83 5.08 12.46 4.67
C GLY A 83 5.96 12.33 3.42
N ILE A 84 5.47 11.64 2.40
CA ILE A 84 6.18 11.39 1.13
C ILE A 84 5.72 12.38 0.04
N ASP A 85 4.84 13.33 0.40
CA ASP A 85 4.51 14.45 -0.48
C ASP A 85 5.78 15.26 -0.79
N GLY A 86 6.30 15.06 -2.00
CA GLY A 86 7.41 15.75 -2.63
C GLY A 86 7.16 15.81 -4.13
#